data_AF-A0AAV0KU76-F1
#
_entry.id   AF-A0AAV0KU76-F1
#
_cell.length_a   1.000
_cell.length_b   1.000
_cell.length_c   1.000
_cell.angle_alpha   90.00
_cell.angle_beta   90.00
_cell.angle_gamma   90.00
#
_symmetry.space_group_name_H-M   'P 1'
#
loop_
_entity.id
_entity.type
_entity.pdbx_description
1 polymer ?
#
loop_
_entity_poly.entity_id
_entity_poly.type
_entity_poly.pdbx_seq_one_letter_code
_entity_poly.pdbx_strand_id
1 'polypeptide(L)'
;YYDKVDLDITNKEWAKNLSFTECNLWFFPYCDNKHYIMICVNIKAERFEVLDSLRHKDFEKYYKPMVERVVQYAINYMKTQFADKTVK
;
A
#
# COMPACT_ATOMS: atom_id res chain seq x y z
N TYR A 1 -13.65 -16.67 11.16
CA TYR A 1 -12.24 -17.06 11.07
C TYR A 1 -11.66 -16.35 9.86
N TYR A 2 -10.93 -15.26 10.10
CA TYR A 2 -9.98 -14.76 9.12
C TYR A 2 -8.65 -14.87 9.84
N ASP A 3 -7.78 -15.75 9.35
CA ASP A 3 -6.42 -15.84 9.83
C ASP A 3 -5.80 -14.45 9.71
N LYS A 4 -5.05 -14.03 10.74
CA LYS A 4 -4.20 -12.85 10.65
C LYS A 4 -3.29 -13.09 9.45
N VAL A 5 -3.56 -12.40 8.34
CA VAL A 5 -2.61 -12.36 7.23
C VAL A 5 -1.38 -11.73 7.84
N ASP A 6 -0.33 -12.52 7.96
CA ASP A 6 0.97 -12.06 8.37
C ASP A 6 1.42 -11.11 7.25
N LEU A 7 1.16 -9.81 7.44
CA LEU A 7 1.65 -8.72 6.60
C LEU A 7 3.14 -8.52 6.87
N ASP A 8 3.89 -9.58 7.14
CA ASP A 8 5.32 -9.58 7.01
C ASP A 8 5.66 -9.39 5.54
N ILE A 9 5.65 -8.11 5.16
CA ILE A 9 6.00 -7.55 3.85
C ILE A 9 7.45 -7.86 3.46
N THR A 10 8.21 -8.55 4.32
CA THR A 10 9.52 -9.11 4.00
C THR A 10 9.45 -10.49 3.33
N ASN A 11 8.33 -11.21 3.40
CA ASN A 11 8.15 -12.48 2.69
C ASN A 11 7.74 -12.25 1.23
N LYS A 12 8.75 -11.87 0.43
CA LYS A 12 8.66 -11.32 -0.93
C LYS A 12 8.24 -12.31 -2.03
N GLU A 13 8.02 -13.60 -1.75
CA GLU A 13 7.75 -14.64 -2.77
C GLU A 13 6.64 -14.24 -3.77
N TRP A 14 5.51 -13.74 -3.26
CA TRP A 14 4.36 -13.32 -4.09
C TRP A 14 4.64 -12.05 -4.92
N ALA A 15 5.56 -11.20 -4.45
CA ALA A 15 5.89 -9.92 -5.07
C ALA A 15 7.04 -10.02 -6.09
N LYS A 16 7.81 -11.13 -6.10
CA LYS A 16 8.96 -11.34 -6.98
C LYS A 16 8.61 -11.28 -8.48
N ASN A 17 7.39 -11.66 -8.85
CA ASN A 17 6.94 -11.70 -10.24
C ASN A 17 6.01 -10.54 -10.61
N LEU A 18 5.70 -9.65 -9.66
CA LEU A 18 4.91 -8.46 -9.94
C LEU A 18 5.86 -7.37 -10.39
N SER A 19 5.71 -6.89 -11.62
CA SER A 19 6.34 -5.65 -12.09
C SER A 19 5.33 -4.53 -11.94
N PHE A 20 5.50 -3.68 -10.92
CA PHE A 20 4.67 -2.48 -10.78
C PHE A 20 5.24 -1.26 -11.51
N THR A 21 6.35 -1.40 -12.26
CA THR A 21 7.03 -0.27 -12.90
C THR A 21 6.20 0.41 -13.99
N GLU A 22 5.22 -0.29 -14.55
CA GLU A 22 4.31 0.24 -15.58
C GLU A 22 2.98 0.74 -15.00
N CYS A 23 2.71 0.44 -13.72
CA CYS A 23 1.46 0.78 -13.05
C CYS A 23 1.62 2.07 -12.25
N ASN A 24 0.87 3.11 -12.64
CA ASN A 24 0.87 4.40 -11.92
C ASN A 24 -0.12 4.43 -10.75
N LEU A 25 -1.08 3.50 -10.68
CA LEU A 25 -2.14 3.44 -9.67
C LEU A 25 -2.09 2.09 -8.95
N TRP A 26 -1.89 2.13 -7.63
CA TRP A 26 -1.79 0.94 -6.80
C TRP A 26 -2.94 0.94 -5.80
N PHE A 27 -3.65 -0.19 -5.72
CA PHE A 27 -4.84 -0.34 -4.90
C PHE A 27 -4.53 -1.28 -3.74
N PHE A 28 -4.69 -0.77 -2.52
CA PHE A 28 -4.43 -1.49 -1.29
C PHE A 28 -5.75 -1.66 -0.52
N PRO A 29 -6.41 -2.82 -0.67
CA PRO A 29 -7.55 -3.13 0.16
C PRO A 29 -7.08 -3.27 1.61
N TYR A 30 -7.80 -2.65 2.53
CA TYR A 30 -7.51 -2.68 3.94
C TYR A 30 -8.77 -3.02 4.74
N CYS A 31 -8.60 -3.88 5.74
CA CYS A 31 -9.67 -4.28 6.64
C CYS A 31 -9.21 -4.04 8.08
N ASP A 32 -9.99 -3.26 8.82
CA ASP A 32 -9.84 -3.11 10.27
C ASP A 32 -11.21 -3.11 10.94
N ASN A 33 -11.34 -3.84 12.06
CA ASN A 33 -12.58 -3.92 12.83
C ASN A 33 -13.84 -4.21 12.00
N LYS A 34 -13.74 -5.11 11.00
CA LYS A 34 -14.82 -5.48 10.05
C LYS A 34 -15.26 -4.35 9.11
N HIS A 35 -14.52 -3.25 9.07
CA HIS A 35 -14.71 -2.18 8.11
C HIS A 35 -13.68 -2.31 6.99
N TYR A 36 -14.16 -2.17 5.75
CA TYR A 36 -13.33 -2.28 4.56
C TYR A 36 -13.15 -0.90 3.93
N ILE A 37 -11.90 -0.59 3.63
CA ILE A 37 -11.51 0.63 2.92
C ILE A 37 -10.47 0.30 1.86
N MET A 38 -10.31 1.20 0.90
CA MET A 38 -9.31 1.09 -0.16
C MET A 38 -8.39 2.29 -0.09
N ILE A 39 -7.07 2.05 -0.06
CA ILE A 39 -6.08 3.09 -0.27
C ILE A 39 -5.63 3.01 -1.73
N CYS A 40 -5.81 4.10 -2.46
CA CYS A 40 -5.31 4.26 -3.81
C CYS A 40 -4.04 5.12 -3.74
N VAL A 41 -2.91 4.59 -4.20
CA VAL A 41 -1.66 5.34 -4.32
C VAL A 41 -1.42 5.65 -5.80
N ASN A 42 -1.35 6.93 -6.14
CA ASN A 42 -0.96 7.41 -7.45
C ASN A 42 0.52 7.78 -7.43
N ILE A 43 1.35 6.87 -7.94
CA ILE A 43 2.81 7.00 -7.97
C ILE A 43 3.24 8.18 -8.84
N LYS A 44 2.60 8.36 -10.00
CA LYS A 44 2.94 9.45 -10.94
C LYS A 44 2.61 10.84 -10.40
N ALA A 45 1.51 10.96 -9.67
CA ALA A 45 1.06 12.23 -9.10
C ALA A 45 1.47 12.42 -7.63
N GLU A 46 2.30 11.50 -7.09
CA GLU A 46 2.82 11.53 -5.72
C GLU A 46 1.76 11.79 -4.64
N ARG A 47 0.58 11.18 -4.82
CA ARG A 47 -0.57 11.38 -3.93
C ARG A 47 -1.27 10.07 -3.61
N PHE A 48 -2.03 10.06 -2.53
CA PHE A 48 -2.91 8.95 -2.20
C PHE A 48 -4.33 9.45 -1.98
N GLU A 49 -5.29 8.53 -2.11
CA GLU A 49 -6.69 8.74 -1.78
C GLU A 49 -7.19 7.56 -0.94
N VAL A 50 -8.07 7.85 0.02
CA VAL A 50 -8.76 6.83 0.81
C VAL A 50 -10.20 6.77 0.35
N LEU A 51 -10.62 5.61 -0.15
CA LEU A 51 -12.00 5.33 -0.52
C LEU A 51 -12.65 4.59 0.64
N ASP A 52 -13.57 5.28 1.31
CA ASP A 52 -14.34 4.77 2.43
C ASP A 52 -15.83 5.12 2.21
N SER A 53 -16.68 4.10 2.19
CA SER A 53 -18.12 4.25 2.02
C SER A 53 -18.84 4.79 3.26
N LEU A 54 -18.27 4.60 4.46
CA LEU A 54 -18.83 5.07 5.74
C LEU A 54 -18.25 6.42 6.17
N ARG A 55 -17.22 6.93 5.47
CA ARG A 55 -16.55 8.23 5.64
C ARG A 55 -16.42 8.69 7.09
N HIS A 56 -15.27 8.45 7.70
CA HIS A 56 -14.88 9.09 8.95
C HIS A 56 -14.43 10.54 8.70
N LYS A 57 -14.85 11.45 9.59
CA LYS A 57 -14.53 12.89 9.46
C LYS A 57 -13.11 13.26 9.93
N ASP A 58 -12.45 12.38 10.68
CA ASP A 58 -11.16 12.64 11.29
C ASP A 58 -10.07 11.76 10.66
N PHE A 59 -9.35 12.33 9.71
CA PHE A 59 -8.30 11.61 8.99
C PHE A 59 -7.13 11.20 9.88
N GLU A 60 -6.69 12.11 10.75
CA GLU A 60 -5.53 11.91 11.61
C GLU A 60 -5.74 10.73 12.55
N LYS A 61 -6.95 10.60 13.09
CA LYS A 61 -7.30 9.52 14.01
C LYS A 61 -7.54 8.19 13.30
N TYR A 62 -8.28 8.20 12.19
CA TYR A 62 -8.82 6.96 11.61
C TYR A 62 -8.02 6.43 10.41
N TYR A 63 -7.34 7.30 9.65
CA TYR A 63 -6.72 6.89 8.39
C TYR A 63 -5.19 7.00 8.39
N LYS A 64 -4.62 8.04 9.01
CA LYS A 64 -3.19 8.33 8.95
C LYS A 64 -2.28 7.13 9.32
N PRO A 65 -2.48 6.42 10.44
CA PRO A 65 -1.58 5.33 10.82
C PRO A 65 -1.56 4.18 9.81
N MET A 66 -2.67 3.95 9.13
CA MET A 66 -2.78 2.94 8.08
C MET A 66 -2.15 3.44 6.78
N VAL A 67 -2.46 4.67 6.36
CA VAL A 67 -1.91 5.26 5.13
C VAL A 67 -0.39 5.29 5.18
N GLU A 68 0.21 5.69 6.31
CA GLU A 68 1.66 5.72 6.48
C GLU A 68 2.29 4.34 6.26
N ARG A 69 1.67 3.27 6.77
CA ARG A 69 2.14 1.89 6.53
C ARG A 69 2.10 1.51 5.05
N VAL A 70 1.02 1.82 4.35
CA VAL A 70 0.85 1.50 2.92
C VAL A 70 1.82 2.30 2.06
N VAL A 71 1.96 3.61 2.32
CA VAL A 71 2.89 4.47 1.60
C VAL A 71 4.33 4.02 1.83
N GLN A 72 4.70 3.68 3.07
CA GLN A 72 6.04 3.17 3.37
C GLN A 72 6.32 1.85 2.65
N TYR A 73 5.34 0.95 2.57
CA TYR A 73 5.46 -0.27 1.77
C TYR A 73 5.71 0.06 0.30
N ALA A 74 4.92 0.98 -0.27
CA ALA A 74 5.06 1.36 -1.67
C ALA A 74 6.45 1.95 -1.97
N ILE A 75 6.94 2.85 -1.11
CA ILE A 75 8.28 3.42 -1.20
C ILE A 75 9.36 2.33 -1.11
N ASN A 76 9.24 1.40 -0.16
CA ASN A 76 10.23 0.34 0.03
C ASN A 76 10.27 -0.61 -1.17
N TYR A 77 9.11 -0.98 -1.70
CA TYR A 77 9.03 -1.81 -2.90
C TYR A 77 9.71 -1.11 -4.09
N MET A 78 9.39 0.16 -4.34
CA MET A 78 10.02 0.94 -5.41
C MET A 78 11.54 0.98 -5.22
N LYS A 79 12.03 1.28 -4.02
CA LYS A 79 13.46 1.26 -3.72
C LYS A 79 14.10 -0.10 -4.04
N THR A 80 13.45 -1.22 -3.72
CA THR A 80 14.01 -2.55 -4.05
C THR A 80 14.05 -2.84 -5.55
N GLN A 81 13.05 -2.43 -6.33
CA GLN A 81 13.02 -2.68 -7.77
C GLN A 81 13.97 -1.76 -8.57
N PHE A 82 14.22 -0.55 -8.07
CA PHE A 82 15.05 0.45 -8.74
C PHE A 82 16.50 0.48 -8.23
N ALA A 83 16.79 -0.03 -7.02
CA ALA A 83 18.17 -0.16 -6.52
C ALA A 83 18.99 -1.18 -7.33
N ASP A 84 18.35 -2.23 -7.85
CA ASP A 84 19.00 -3.24 -8.71
C ASP A 84 19.33 -2.72 -10.13
N LYS A 85 18.81 -1.54 -10.52
CA LYS A 85 19.06 -0.95 -11.85
C LYS A 85 20.18 0.09 -11.89
N THR A 86 20.76 0.46 -10.74
CA THR A 86 21.87 1.44 -10.65
C THR A 86 23.27 0.84 -10.72
N VAL A 87 23.41 -0.46 -11.00
CA VAL A 87 24.70 -1.12 -11.24
C VAL A 87 24.67 -1.82 -12.59
N LYS A 88 24.88 -1.09 -13.68
CA LYS A 88 25.52 -1.55 -14.92
C LYS A 88 26.15 -0.39 -15.65
#